data_AF-A0A447NL70-F1
#
_entry.id   AF-A0A447NL70-F1
#
_cell.length_a   1.000
_cell.length_b   1.000
_cell.length_c   1.000
_cell.angle_alpha   90.00
_cell.angle_beta   90.00
_cell.angle_gamma   90.00
#
_symmetry.space_group_name_H-M   'P 1'
#
loop_
_entity.id
_entity.type
_entity.pdbx_description
1 polymer ?
#
loop_
_entity_poly.entity_id
_entity_poly.type
_entity_poly.pdbx_seq_one_letter_code
_entity_poly.pdbx_strand_id
1 'polypeptide(L)'
;MPGSALPEGKLLHIMSDRGGLWFEYLPELPAVGGGRPKMLRWPLRFVIGSSDTQRSLLGRIGIGDVLLIRTSRAEVYCYAKKLGHFNRVEGGIIVETLDIQHIEEENNTTETAETLPGLNQLPVKLEFVLYRKNVTLAELEAMGQQQLLSLPTNAELNVEIMANGVLLGNGELVQMNDTLGVEIHEWLSESGNGE
;
A
#
# COMPACT_ATOMS: atom_id res chain seq x y z
N MET A 1 62.24 17.54 -9.50
CA MET A 1 61.16 17.49 -10.49
C MET A 1 60.90 16.04 -10.85
N PRO A 2 59.90 15.37 -10.27
CA PRO A 2 59.34 14.14 -10.82
C PRO A 2 58.04 14.48 -11.57
N GLY A 3 58.04 14.19 -12.86
CA GLY A 3 56.87 14.25 -13.72
C GLY A 3 56.04 12.97 -13.63
N SER A 4 54.74 13.15 -13.86
CA SER A 4 53.83 12.22 -14.55
C SER A 4 53.80 10.78 -14.05
N ALA A 5 53.14 10.54 -12.92
CA ALA A 5 52.30 9.36 -12.80
C ALA A 5 50.86 9.84 -13.07
N LEU A 6 50.23 9.32 -14.13
CA LEU A 6 48.78 9.48 -14.29
C LEU A 6 48.12 8.75 -13.10
N PRO A 7 47.13 9.36 -12.44
CA PRO A 7 46.45 8.73 -11.32
C PRO A 7 45.82 7.41 -11.77
N GLU A 8 46.05 6.32 -11.05
CA GLU A 8 45.60 4.97 -11.43
C GLU A 8 44.09 4.74 -11.25
N GLY A 9 43.29 5.80 -11.03
CA GLY A 9 41.87 5.72 -10.75
C GLY A 9 41.04 6.79 -11.47
N LYS A 10 39.71 6.57 -11.53
CA LYS A 10 38.77 7.58 -12.03
C LYS A 10 38.76 8.76 -11.06
N LEU A 11 39.27 9.92 -11.52
CA LEU A 11 39.19 11.16 -10.77
C LEU A 11 37.91 11.93 -11.09
N LEU A 12 37.36 12.59 -10.08
CA LEU A 12 36.30 13.56 -10.27
C LEU A 12 36.88 14.80 -10.95
N HIS A 13 36.21 15.25 -12.00
CA HIS A 13 36.63 16.39 -12.81
C HIS A 13 35.53 17.45 -12.81
N ILE A 14 35.89 18.69 -12.49
CA ILE A 14 34.99 19.83 -12.53
C ILE A 14 35.55 20.85 -13.52
N MET A 15 34.68 21.37 -14.40
CA MET A 15 35.03 22.46 -15.29
C MET A 15 34.85 23.80 -14.56
N SER A 16 35.94 24.56 -14.43
CA SER A 16 35.91 25.95 -13.98
C SER A 16 36.10 26.91 -15.16
N ASP A 17 35.84 28.19 -14.93
CA ASP A 17 36.12 29.31 -15.85
C ASP A 17 37.60 29.43 -16.24
N ARG A 18 38.49 28.84 -15.44
CA ARG A 18 39.95 28.82 -15.66
C ARG A 18 40.49 27.48 -16.17
N GLY A 19 39.61 26.50 -16.42
CA GLY A 19 39.99 25.18 -16.93
C GLY A 19 39.48 24.01 -16.07
N GLY A 20 39.85 22.80 -16.47
CA GLY A 20 39.51 21.57 -15.78
C GLY A 20 40.29 21.39 -14.48
N LEU A 21 39.60 21.01 -13.40
CA LEU A 21 40.18 20.65 -12.12
C LEU A 21 39.90 19.18 -11.82
N TRP A 22 40.94 18.41 -11.51
CA TRP A 22 40.84 17.02 -11.10
C TRP A 22 41.13 16.91 -9.60
N PHE A 23 40.29 16.19 -8.87
CA PHE A 23 40.42 15.99 -7.43
C PHE A 23 41.00 14.60 -7.15
N GLU A 24 42.21 14.55 -6.56
CA GLU A 24 42.80 13.30 -6.06
C GLU A 24 42.16 12.84 -4.74
N TYR A 25 41.73 13.79 -3.91
CA TYR A 25 41.06 13.54 -2.64
C TYR A 25 39.83 14.44 -2.54
N LEU A 26 38.69 13.86 -2.20
CA LEU A 26 37.49 14.63 -1.89
C LEU A 26 37.64 15.14 -0.45
N PRO A 27 37.48 16.45 -0.18
CA PRO A 27 37.33 16.91 1.20
C PRO A 27 36.10 16.22 1.79
N GLU A 28 36.19 15.76 3.04
CA GLU A 28 35.01 15.33 3.78
C GLU A 28 34.08 16.54 3.91
N LEU A 29 33.12 16.65 2.98
CA LEU A 29 32.04 17.59 3.13
C LEU A 29 31.27 17.15 4.37
N PRO A 30 30.89 18.07 5.28
CA PRO A 30 29.90 17.73 6.28
C PRO A 30 28.73 17.11 5.52
N ALA A 31 28.22 15.98 5.99
CA ALA A 31 27.03 15.36 5.43
C ALA A 31 25.85 16.30 5.68
N VAL A 32 25.79 17.40 4.92
CA VAL A 32 24.59 18.19 4.71
C VAL A 32 23.77 17.34 3.74
N GLY A 33 23.34 16.17 4.22
CA GLY A 33 22.33 15.38 3.55
C GLY A 33 21.17 16.34 3.30
N GLY A 34 20.74 16.44 2.04
CA GLY A 34 19.55 17.20 1.69
C GLY A 34 18.47 16.86 2.70
N GLY A 35 18.02 17.87 3.45
CA GLY A 35 17.14 17.64 4.60
C GLY A 35 15.98 16.75 4.21
N ARG A 36 15.64 15.76 5.05
CA ARG A 36 14.50 14.88 4.78
C ARG A 36 13.26 15.74 4.52
N PRO A 37 12.50 15.50 3.43
CA PRO A 37 11.33 16.31 3.09
C PRO A 37 10.30 16.21 4.22
N LYS A 38 10.17 17.28 5.02
CA LYS A 38 9.29 17.31 6.22
C LYS A 38 7.80 17.18 5.90
N MET A 39 7.41 17.43 4.65
CA MET A 39 6.02 17.38 4.20
C MET A 39 5.63 16.04 3.57
N LEU A 40 6.57 15.10 3.41
CA LEU A 40 6.25 13.81 2.83
C LEU A 40 5.31 13.04 3.77
N ARG A 41 4.26 12.48 3.18
CA ARG A 41 3.24 11.68 3.86
C ARG A 41 3.12 10.34 3.17
N TRP A 42 2.93 9.29 3.95
CA TRP A 42 2.76 7.93 3.48
C TRP A 42 1.31 7.49 3.73
N PRO A 43 0.56 7.11 2.68
CA PRO A 43 -0.80 6.63 2.83
C PRO A 43 -0.81 5.18 3.29
N LEU A 44 -1.35 4.95 4.49
CA LEU A 44 -1.59 3.62 5.04
C LEU A 44 -3.04 3.19 4.77
N ARG A 45 -3.21 1.92 4.41
CA ARG A 45 -4.50 1.22 4.30
C ARG A 45 -4.51 0.06 5.28
N PHE A 46 -5.57 -0.04 6.07
CA PHE A 46 -5.81 -1.13 6.99
C PHE A 46 -6.86 -2.06 6.38
N VAL A 47 -6.36 -3.13 5.76
CA VAL A 47 -7.17 -4.12 5.05
C VAL A 47 -7.58 -5.20 6.04
N ILE A 48 -8.88 -5.53 6.10
CA ILE A 48 -9.40 -6.59 6.98
C ILE A 48 -9.47 -7.95 6.28
N GLY A 49 -9.44 -7.95 4.96
CA GLY A 49 -9.33 -9.15 4.16
C GLY A 49 -9.64 -8.92 2.69
N SER A 50 -9.72 -10.03 1.95
CA SER A 50 -9.95 -10.02 0.52
C SER A 50 -10.85 -11.18 0.06
N SER A 51 -11.38 -11.02 -1.15
CA SER A 51 -12.14 -12.06 -1.85
C SER A 51 -11.91 -11.97 -3.35
N ASP A 52 -11.84 -13.11 -4.02
CA ASP A 52 -11.78 -13.15 -5.48
C ASP A 52 -13.18 -13.29 -6.07
N THR A 53 -13.43 -12.57 -7.16
CA THR A 53 -14.66 -12.60 -7.93
C THR A 53 -14.35 -12.47 -9.42
N GLN A 54 -15.39 -12.44 -10.26
CA GLN A 54 -15.26 -12.24 -11.71
C GLN A 54 -15.95 -10.95 -12.13
N ARG A 55 -15.48 -10.34 -13.22
CA ARG A 55 -16.05 -9.09 -13.76
C ARG A 55 -17.56 -9.16 -13.96
N SER A 56 -18.09 -10.28 -14.43
CA SER A 56 -19.53 -10.50 -14.66
C SER A 56 -20.40 -10.38 -13.40
N LEU A 57 -19.85 -10.69 -12.23
CA LEU A 57 -20.59 -10.60 -10.96
C LEU A 57 -20.68 -9.16 -10.46
N LEU A 58 -19.69 -8.31 -10.76
CA LEU A 58 -19.67 -6.92 -10.28
C LEU A 58 -20.86 -6.10 -10.78
N GLY A 59 -21.33 -6.36 -12.00
CA GLY A 59 -22.50 -5.67 -12.57
C GLY A 59 -23.84 -6.13 -11.98
N ARG A 60 -23.84 -7.16 -11.14
CA ARG A 60 -25.04 -7.72 -10.48
C ARG A 60 -25.12 -7.36 -9.00
N ILE A 61 -24.06 -6.77 -8.45
CA ILE A 61 -23.97 -6.36 -7.06
C ILE A 61 -24.80 -5.09 -6.86
N GLY A 62 -25.66 -5.10 -5.86
CA GLY A 62 -26.49 -3.97 -5.46
C GLY A 62 -26.31 -3.57 -4.01
N ILE A 63 -26.93 -2.46 -3.64
CA ILE A 63 -27.05 -2.01 -2.25
C ILE A 63 -27.86 -3.04 -1.45
N GLY A 64 -27.40 -3.36 -0.24
CA GLY A 64 -27.96 -4.40 0.64
C GLY A 64 -27.43 -5.80 0.38
N ASP A 65 -26.67 -6.03 -0.69
CA ASP A 65 -25.94 -7.28 -0.86
C ASP A 65 -24.80 -7.38 0.16
N VAL A 66 -24.47 -8.61 0.58
CA VAL A 66 -23.35 -8.86 1.48
C VAL A 66 -22.21 -9.54 0.75
N LEU A 67 -21.05 -8.87 0.70
CA LEU A 67 -19.82 -9.41 0.16
C LEU A 67 -19.02 -10.11 1.27
N LEU A 68 -18.92 -11.43 1.19
CA LEU A 68 -18.16 -12.21 2.16
C LEU A 68 -16.66 -11.92 2.03
N ILE A 69 -15.99 -11.83 3.17
CA ILE A 69 -14.52 -11.77 3.29
C ILE A 69 -14.01 -13.20 3.37
N ARG A 70 -13.60 -13.77 2.22
CA ARG A 70 -13.18 -15.18 2.12
C ARG A 70 -11.81 -15.42 2.74
N THR A 71 -10.94 -14.43 2.64
CA THR A 71 -9.59 -14.47 3.19
C THR A 71 -9.45 -13.33 4.18
N SER A 72 -9.70 -13.65 5.45
CA SER A 72 -9.51 -12.71 6.55
C SER A 72 -8.02 -12.50 6.81
N ARG A 73 -7.55 -11.28 6.62
CA ARG A 73 -6.15 -10.87 6.78
C ARG A 73 -6.12 -9.43 7.27
N ALA A 74 -5.87 -9.23 8.56
CA ALA A 74 -5.72 -7.91 9.14
C ALA A 74 -4.30 -7.39 8.83
N GLU A 75 -4.18 -6.67 7.71
CA GLU A 75 -2.92 -6.27 7.12
C GLU A 75 -2.84 -4.75 6.91
N VAL A 76 -1.66 -4.20 7.16
CA VAL A 76 -1.35 -2.78 6.92
C VAL A 76 -0.54 -2.67 5.64
N TYR A 77 -1.01 -1.84 4.71
CA TYR A 77 -0.35 -1.57 3.43
C TYR A 77 0.03 -0.11 3.30
N CYS A 78 1.21 0.16 2.76
CA CYS A 78 1.57 1.46 2.18
C CYS A 78 1.69 1.29 0.67
N TYR A 79 0.79 1.92 -0.10
CA TYR A 79 0.60 1.59 -1.51
C TYR A 79 0.36 0.08 -1.72
N ALA A 80 1.13 -0.58 -2.60
CA ALA A 80 1.06 -2.02 -2.84
C ALA A 80 1.86 -2.86 -1.83
N LYS A 81 2.60 -2.21 -0.93
CA LYS A 81 3.57 -2.86 -0.07
C LYS A 81 2.96 -3.18 1.29
N LYS A 82 2.93 -4.47 1.63
CA LYS A 82 2.55 -4.93 2.96
C LYS A 82 3.61 -4.47 3.94
N LEU A 83 3.18 -3.78 4.99
CA LEU A 83 4.04 -3.36 6.09
C LEU A 83 3.88 -4.28 7.29
N GLY A 84 2.76 -4.98 7.46
CA GLY A 84 2.61 -5.96 8.53
C GLY A 84 1.15 -6.18 8.92
N HIS A 85 0.92 -6.48 10.21
CA HIS A 85 -0.37 -6.92 10.72
C HIS A 85 -0.90 -6.00 11.83
N PHE A 86 -2.22 -5.99 12.00
CA PHE A 86 -2.87 -5.27 13.09
C PHE A 86 -3.92 -6.14 13.77
N ASN A 87 -4.18 -5.85 15.04
CA ASN A 87 -5.31 -6.40 15.78
C ASN A 87 -6.32 -5.31 16.10
N ARG A 88 -7.60 -5.67 16.05
CA ARG A 88 -8.69 -4.78 16.46
C ARG A 88 -8.91 -4.92 17.96
N VAL A 89 -9.03 -3.78 18.63
CA VAL A 89 -9.35 -3.68 20.05
C VAL A 89 -10.50 -2.69 20.24
N GLU A 90 -11.12 -2.68 21.41
CA GLU A 90 -12.18 -1.73 21.70
C GLU A 90 -11.68 -0.28 21.49
N GLY A 91 -12.33 0.46 20.58
CA GLY A 91 -11.99 1.84 20.26
C GLY A 91 -10.84 2.07 19.27
N GLY A 92 -10.24 1.03 18.69
CA GLY A 92 -9.15 1.23 17.71
C GLY A 92 -8.50 -0.02 17.13
N ILE A 93 -7.28 0.18 16.62
CA ILE A 93 -6.42 -0.89 16.11
C ILE A 93 -5.03 -0.77 16.73
N ILE A 94 -4.41 -1.91 17.02
CA ILE A 94 -3.02 -2.00 17.46
C ILE A 94 -2.23 -2.60 16.30
N VAL A 95 -1.21 -1.89 15.83
CA VAL A 95 -0.29 -2.41 14.82
C VAL A 95 0.75 -3.28 15.53
N GLU A 96 0.75 -4.59 15.27
CA GLU A 96 1.55 -5.53 16.05
C GLU A 96 3.00 -5.57 15.62
N THR A 97 3.20 -5.67 14.31
CA THR A 97 4.52 -5.76 13.70
C THR A 97 4.48 -4.97 12.42
N LEU A 98 5.43 -4.03 12.26
CA LEU A 98 5.76 -3.46 10.96
C LEU A 98 7.06 -4.09 10.48
N ASP A 99 6.98 -5.04 9.55
CA ASP A 99 8.13 -5.70 8.95
C ASP A 99 8.73 -4.83 7.83
N ILE A 100 9.34 -3.73 8.24
CA ILE A 100 9.96 -2.76 7.33
C ILE A 100 11.33 -3.27 6.85
N GLN A 101 11.92 -4.26 7.55
CA GLN A 101 13.26 -4.80 7.24
C GLN A 101 13.22 -5.98 6.26
N HIS A 102 12.13 -6.74 6.20
CA HIS A 102 11.90 -7.80 5.22
C HIS A 102 10.71 -7.44 4.34
N ILE A 103 10.93 -6.48 3.46
CA ILE A 103 9.98 -6.20 2.40
C ILE A 103 10.16 -7.31 1.38
N GLU A 104 9.48 -8.41 1.63
CA GLU A 104 9.35 -9.46 0.64
C GLU A 104 8.45 -8.93 -0.46
N GLU A 105 9.00 -8.81 -1.67
CA GLU A 105 8.18 -8.77 -2.87
C GLU A 105 7.47 -10.13 -2.94
N GLU A 106 6.21 -10.18 -2.49
CA GLU A 106 5.35 -11.34 -2.68
C GLU A 106 5.10 -11.52 -4.19
N ASN A 107 6.05 -12.15 -4.88
CA ASN A 107 5.88 -12.67 -6.24
C ASN A 107 5.06 -13.95 -6.16
N ASN A 108 3.77 -13.82 -5.88
CA ASN A 108 2.87 -14.96 -5.87
C ASN A 108 2.20 -15.08 -7.25
N THR A 109 2.93 -15.66 -8.20
CA THR A 109 2.36 -16.15 -9.45
C THR A 109 2.82 -17.58 -9.67
N THR A 110 2.03 -18.54 -9.19
CA THR A 110 1.92 -19.83 -9.86
C THR A 110 1.18 -19.59 -11.17
N GLU A 111 1.92 -19.38 -12.25
CA GLU A 111 1.38 -19.35 -13.61
C GLU A 111 0.96 -20.78 -14.02
N THR A 112 -0.29 -21.13 -13.75
CA THR A 112 -0.98 -22.14 -14.54
C THR A 112 -1.43 -21.49 -15.84
N ALA A 113 -0.99 -22.04 -16.97
CA ALA A 113 -1.41 -21.62 -18.31
C ALA A 113 -2.90 -21.97 -18.50
N GLU A 114 -3.78 -21.10 -18.02
CA GLU A 114 -5.21 -21.18 -18.25
C GLU A 114 -5.56 -20.41 -19.53
N THR A 115 -6.41 -21.02 -20.36
CA THR A 115 -7.01 -20.39 -21.54
C THR A 115 -7.57 -19.02 -21.18
N LEU A 116 -7.27 -18.00 -22.01
CA LEU A 116 -7.77 -16.63 -21.85
C LEU A 116 -9.28 -16.66 -21.53
N PRO A 117 -9.69 -16.28 -20.30
CA PRO A 117 -11.10 -16.14 -19.99
C PRO A 117 -11.70 -15.09 -20.93
N GLY A 118 -12.95 -15.28 -21.35
CA GLY A 118 -13.67 -14.19 -22.01
C GLY A 118 -13.69 -12.95 -21.10
N LEU A 119 -13.79 -11.74 -21.67
CA LEU A 119 -13.68 -10.47 -20.90
C LEU A 119 -14.57 -10.41 -19.64
N ASN A 120 -15.72 -11.10 -19.65
CA ASN A 120 -16.66 -11.18 -18.52
C ASN A 120 -16.19 -12.11 -17.36
N GLN A 121 -15.23 -12.98 -17.61
CA GLN A 121 -14.67 -13.94 -16.64
C GLN A 121 -13.32 -13.49 -16.10
N LEU A 122 -12.87 -12.27 -16.44
CA LEU A 122 -11.63 -11.73 -15.91
C LEU A 122 -11.65 -11.73 -14.36
N PRO A 123 -10.58 -12.20 -13.72
CA PRO A 123 -10.49 -12.23 -12.28
C PRO A 123 -10.44 -10.82 -11.71
N VAL A 124 -11.18 -10.60 -10.63
CA VAL A 124 -11.17 -9.36 -9.88
C VAL A 124 -10.91 -9.68 -8.42
N LYS A 125 -9.87 -9.09 -7.87
CA LYS A 125 -9.57 -9.14 -6.44
C LYS A 125 -10.30 -8.00 -5.75
N LEU A 126 -11.14 -8.34 -4.79
CA LEU A 126 -11.76 -7.41 -3.85
C LEU A 126 -10.91 -7.30 -2.58
N GLU A 127 -10.64 -6.08 -2.14
CA GLU A 127 -10.02 -5.77 -0.86
C GLU A 127 -10.98 -4.92 -0.02
N PHE A 128 -11.13 -5.29 1.25
CA PHE A 128 -12.01 -4.59 2.19
C PHE A 128 -11.14 -3.74 3.12
N VAL A 129 -11.22 -2.42 2.98
CA VAL A 129 -10.37 -1.47 3.72
C VAL A 129 -11.19 -0.85 4.83
N LEU A 130 -10.81 -1.14 6.08
CA LEU A 130 -11.47 -0.62 7.27
C LEU A 130 -11.14 0.86 7.52
N TYR A 131 -9.89 1.25 7.23
CA TYR A 131 -9.42 2.59 7.55
C TYR A 131 -8.23 3.00 6.68
N ARG A 132 -8.11 4.31 6.46
CA ARG A 132 -6.96 4.94 5.79
C ARG A 132 -6.38 6.04 6.66
N LYS A 133 -5.05 6.15 6.67
CA LYS A 133 -4.36 7.23 7.37
C LYS A 133 -3.12 7.68 6.62
N ASN A 134 -2.97 8.99 6.46
CA ASN A 134 -1.71 9.57 6.01
C ASN A 134 -0.82 9.82 7.22
N VAL A 135 0.38 9.23 7.22
CA VAL A 135 1.33 9.35 8.32
C VAL A 135 2.64 9.98 7.85
N THR A 136 3.36 10.61 8.78
CA THR A 136 4.76 11.00 8.62
C THR A 136 5.68 9.79 8.84
N LEU A 137 6.95 9.91 8.46
CA LEU A 137 7.94 8.87 8.73
C LEU A 137 8.10 8.62 10.24
N ALA A 138 8.09 9.68 11.06
CA ALA A 138 8.22 9.56 12.51
C ALA A 138 7.03 8.81 13.14
N GLU A 139 5.81 9.04 12.63
CA GLU A 139 4.63 8.27 13.05
C GLU A 139 4.73 6.81 12.60
N LEU A 140 5.21 6.54 11.38
CA LEU A 140 5.40 5.18 10.89
C LEU A 140 6.42 4.40 11.75
N GLU A 141 7.53 5.05 12.12
CA GLU A 141 8.54 4.49 13.03
C GLU A 141 7.95 4.19 14.42
N ALA A 142 7.09 5.08 14.94
CA ALA A 142 6.42 4.88 16.23
C ALA A 142 5.37 3.75 16.20
N MET A 143 4.66 3.59 15.07
CA MET A 143 3.63 2.55 14.92
C MET A 143 4.18 1.12 15.01
N GLY A 144 5.46 0.92 14.70
CA GLY A 144 6.14 -0.37 14.85
C GLY A 144 6.35 -0.80 16.31
N GLN A 145 5.95 0.01 17.29
CA GLN A 145 6.11 -0.23 18.73
C GLN A 145 4.77 -0.56 19.42
N GLN A 146 3.86 -1.27 18.75
CA GLN A 146 2.53 -1.65 19.28
C GLN A 146 1.67 -0.45 19.69
N GLN A 147 1.74 0.63 18.92
CA GLN A 147 0.96 1.83 19.20
C GLN A 147 -0.55 1.60 18.96
N LEU A 148 -1.37 2.00 19.93
CA LEU A 148 -2.82 2.08 19.74
C LEU A 148 -3.15 3.25 18.80
N LEU A 149 -3.80 2.92 17.70
CA LEU A 149 -4.29 3.88 16.74
C LEU A 149 -5.82 3.95 16.82
N SER A 150 -6.33 5.11 17.19
CA SER A 150 -7.77 5.35 17.28
C SER A 150 -8.40 5.25 15.90
N LEU A 151 -9.44 4.43 15.79
CA LEU A 151 -10.29 4.41 14.62
C LEU A 151 -11.29 5.57 14.68
N PRO A 152 -11.72 6.11 13.53
CA PRO A 152 -12.86 7.01 13.48
C PRO A 152 -14.09 6.34 14.09
N THR A 153 -14.94 7.13 14.73
CA THR A 153 -16.29 6.70 15.09
C THR A 153 -16.97 6.18 13.83
N ASN A 154 -17.50 4.95 13.89
CA ASN A 154 -18.18 4.28 12.77
C ASN A 154 -17.28 3.82 11.60
N ALA A 155 -15.98 3.55 11.84
CA ALA A 155 -15.13 2.92 10.83
C ALA A 155 -15.71 1.60 10.31
N GLU A 156 -16.37 0.84 11.17
CA GLU A 156 -17.03 -0.42 10.83
C GLU A 156 -18.25 -0.24 9.94
N LEU A 157 -18.89 0.93 9.96
CA LEU A 157 -20.06 1.26 9.12
C LEU A 157 -19.67 1.81 7.74
N ASN A 158 -18.37 2.05 7.51
CA ASN A 158 -17.85 2.70 6.31
C ASN A 158 -16.61 1.95 5.77
N VAL A 159 -16.67 0.62 5.77
CA VAL A 159 -15.63 -0.22 5.15
C VAL A 159 -15.65 0.02 3.66
N GLU A 160 -14.52 0.44 3.10
CA GLU A 160 -14.38 0.63 1.66
C GLU A 160 -14.20 -0.71 0.95
N ILE A 161 -14.84 -0.83 -0.22
CA ILE A 161 -14.74 -2.00 -1.08
C ILE A 161 -13.91 -1.60 -2.29
N MET A 162 -12.72 -2.18 -2.41
CA MET A 162 -11.77 -1.89 -3.49
C MET A 162 -11.71 -3.08 -4.46
N ALA A 163 -11.80 -2.85 -5.75
CA ALA A 163 -11.57 -3.86 -6.78
C ALA A 163 -10.31 -3.52 -7.57
N ASN A 164 -9.31 -4.41 -7.57
CA ASN A 164 -8.05 -4.22 -8.28
C ASN A 164 -7.42 -2.82 -8.03
N GLY A 165 -7.56 -2.29 -6.80
CA GLY A 165 -7.05 -0.99 -6.40
C GLY A 165 -7.97 0.22 -6.68
N VAL A 166 -9.13 0.02 -7.29
CA VAL A 166 -10.15 1.06 -7.55
C VAL A 166 -11.29 0.98 -6.53
N LEU A 167 -11.73 2.12 -6.00
CA LEU A 167 -12.87 2.18 -5.07
C LEU A 167 -14.17 1.88 -5.81
N LEU A 168 -14.90 0.84 -5.39
CA LEU A 168 -16.21 0.49 -5.93
C LEU A 168 -17.37 0.89 -5.01
N GLY A 169 -17.13 1.16 -3.74
CA GLY A 169 -18.21 1.45 -2.81
C GLY A 169 -17.79 1.38 -1.36
N ASN A 170 -18.77 1.49 -0.47
CA ASN A 170 -18.60 1.34 0.96
C ASN A 170 -19.78 0.58 1.58
N GLY A 171 -19.58 0.11 2.81
CA GLY A 171 -20.58 -0.67 3.51
C GLY A 171 -20.26 -0.90 4.98
N GLU A 172 -21.14 -1.64 5.63
CA GLU A 172 -21.00 -2.03 7.03
C GLU A 172 -20.39 -3.43 7.17
N LEU A 173 -19.43 -3.55 8.07
CA LEU A 173 -18.87 -4.84 8.46
C LEU A 173 -19.92 -5.60 9.28
N VAL A 174 -20.38 -6.71 8.72
CA VAL A 174 -21.35 -7.61 9.35
C VAL A 174 -20.71 -8.96 9.61
N GLN A 175 -21.15 -9.64 10.66
CA GLN A 175 -20.77 -11.03 10.93
C GLN A 175 -21.98 -11.93 10.70
N MET A 176 -21.86 -12.86 9.75
CA MET A 176 -22.85 -13.89 9.50
C MET A 176 -22.27 -15.25 9.89
N ASN A 177 -22.77 -15.81 11.00
CA ASN A 177 -22.21 -17.00 11.62
C ASN A 177 -20.71 -16.79 11.94
N ASP A 178 -19.84 -17.63 11.39
CA ASP A 178 -18.38 -17.56 11.59
C ASP A 178 -17.65 -16.82 10.46
N THR A 179 -18.38 -16.14 9.56
CA THR A 179 -17.79 -15.44 8.41
C THR A 179 -18.08 -13.94 8.45
N LEU A 180 -17.03 -13.13 8.31
CA LEU A 180 -17.17 -11.68 8.14
C LEU A 180 -17.61 -11.37 6.71
N GLY A 181 -18.46 -10.36 6.57
CA GLY A 181 -18.90 -9.81 5.30
C GLY A 181 -19.06 -8.31 5.38
N VAL A 182 -19.20 -7.67 4.22
CA VAL A 182 -19.52 -6.25 4.13
C VAL A 182 -20.88 -6.11 3.46
N GLU A 183 -21.88 -5.60 4.20
CA GLU A 183 -23.17 -5.20 3.65
C GLU A 183 -23.03 -3.86 2.92
N ILE A 184 -23.41 -3.83 1.65
CA ILE A 184 -23.14 -2.68 0.79
C ILE A 184 -24.15 -1.56 1.08
N HIS A 185 -23.64 -0.37 1.39
CA HIS A 185 -24.43 0.85 1.56
C HIS A 185 -24.38 1.75 0.32
N GLU A 186 -23.20 1.84 -0.31
CA GLU A 186 -22.99 2.62 -1.52
C GLU A 186 -22.21 1.79 -2.53
N TRP A 187 -22.65 1.83 -3.80
CA TRP A 187 -21.98 1.16 -4.90
C TRP A 187 -21.78 2.12 -6.08
N LEU A 188 -20.53 2.52 -6.27
CA LEU A 188 -20.05 3.34 -7.38
C LEU A 188 -19.98 2.49 -8.64
N SER A 189 -21.14 2.19 -9.21
CA SER A 189 -21.19 1.66 -10.57
C SER A 189 -20.97 2.80 -11.55
N GLU A 190 -20.12 2.59 -12.56
CA GLU A 190 -20.28 3.34 -13.80
C GLU A 190 -21.68 3.01 -14.29
N SER A 191 -22.56 4.00 -14.24
CA SER A 191 -23.82 3.93 -14.97
C SER A 191 -23.43 3.60 -16.40
N GLY A 192 -23.80 2.42 -16.88
CA GLY A 192 -23.68 2.09 -18.28
C GLY A 192 -24.49 3.12 -19.05
N ASN A 193 -23.84 4.18 -19.51
CA ASN A 193 -24.32 4.91 -20.67
C ASN A 193 -24.18 3.91 -21.82
N GLY A 194 -25.29 3.23 -22.09
CA GLY A 194 -25.42 2.46 -23.30
C GLY A 194 -25.29 3.40 -24.50
N GLU A 195 -24.33 3.07 -25.36
CA GLU A 195 -24.44 3.17 -26.82
C GLU A 195 -23.80 1.92 -27.44
#